data_AF-A0A925RUQ6-F1
#
_entry.id   AF-A0A925RUQ6-F1
#
_cell.length_a   1.000
_cell.length_b   1.000
_cell.length_c   1.000
_cell.angle_alpha   90.00
_cell.angle_beta   90.00
_cell.angle_gamma   90.00
#
_symmetry.space_group_name_H-M   'P 1'
#
loop_
_entity.id
_entity.type
_entity.pdbx_description
1 polymer ?
#
loop_
_entity_poly.entity_id
_entity_poly.type
_entity_poly.pdbx_seq_one_letter_code
_entity_poly.pdbx_strand_id
1 'polypeptide(L)'
;PLTVTIGGAPANVADPAAFDAALTAARYNLADVDPSWRQIATIVFALLVLTALSGATYGPVAALLSELFPPRIRYSSMSIPYHIGTGYFGGFLPVVSQYIIARTGDPYAGLWYTWAVVAMALVVTLFMLPETAGRKMKSA
;
A
#
# COMPACT_ATOMS: atom_id res chain seq x y z
N PRO A 1 7.27 -5.87 34.12
CA PRO A 1 8.23 -5.84 32.98
C PRO A 1 7.49 -6.24 31.69
N LEU A 2 7.73 -5.55 30.57
CA LEU A 2 7.08 -5.88 29.29
C LEU A 2 7.57 -7.25 28.81
N THR A 3 6.67 -8.22 28.72
CA THR A 3 6.98 -9.59 28.31
C THR A 3 6.21 -9.90 27.04
N VAL A 4 6.89 -10.38 26.01
CA VAL A 4 6.32 -10.69 24.69
C VAL A 4 6.49 -12.18 24.44
N THR A 5 5.49 -12.83 23.83
CA THR A 5 5.58 -14.27 23.53
C THR A 5 6.21 -14.46 22.15
N ILE A 6 7.35 -15.15 22.10
CA ILE A 6 8.07 -15.47 20.85
C ILE A 6 8.08 -16.99 20.70
N GLY A 7 7.49 -17.52 19.62
CA GLY A 7 7.43 -18.97 19.39
C GLY A 7 6.71 -19.77 20.48
N GLY A 8 5.83 -19.14 21.27
CA GLY A 8 5.13 -19.76 22.40
C GLY A 8 5.87 -19.65 23.75
N ALA A 9 7.10 -19.14 23.78
CA ALA A 9 7.85 -18.88 25.01
C ALA A 9 7.76 -17.39 25.42
N PRO A 10 7.48 -17.07 26.70
CA PRO A 10 7.51 -15.70 27.19
C PRO A 10 8.96 -15.18 27.23
N ALA A 11 9.23 -14.09 26.53
CA ALA A 11 10.53 -13.41 26.50
C ALA A 11 10.39 -12.01 27.11
N ASN A 12 11.30 -11.67 28.03
CA ASN A 12 11.33 -10.34 28.65
C ASN A 12 12.05 -9.36 27.71
N VAL A 13 11.36 -8.31 27.29
CA VAL A 13 11.91 -7.31 26.35
C VAL A 13 12.97 -6.43 27.02
N ALA A 14 12.95 -6.34 28.35
CA ALA A 14 13.94 -5.56 29.11
C ALA A 14 15.30 -6.26 29.25
N ASP A 15 15.42 -7.53 28.85
CA ASP A 15 16.66 -8.30 28.85
C ASP A 15 17.03 -8.67 27.40
N PRO A 16 17.93 -7.90 26.75
CA PRO A 16 18.31 -8.11 25.36
C PRO A 16 18.85 -9.52 25.08
N ALA A 17 19.61 -10.10 26.02
CA ALA A 17 20.20 -11.42 25.83
C ALA A 17 19.14 -12.53 25.85
N ALA A 18 18.17 -12.43 26.77
CA ALA A 18 17.03 -13.36 26.81
C ALA A 18 16.10 -13.20 25.61
N PHE A 19 15.95 -11.97 25.11
CA PHE A 19 15.14 -11.66 23.93
C PHE A 19 15.76 -12.19 22.64
N ASP A 20 17.06 -11.99 22.42
CA ASP A 20 17.78 -12.48 21.25
C ASP A 20 17.85 -14.02 21.20
N ALA A 21 18.02 -14.65 22.37
CA ALA A 21 17.95 -16.10 22.49
C ALA A 21 16.58 -16.65 22.09
N ALA A 22 15.48 -15.97 22.48
CA ALA A 22 14.13 -16.35 22.10
C ALA A 22 13.86 -16.16 20.59
N LEU A 23 14.35 -15.07 19.99
CA LEU A 23 14.26 -14.83 18.55
C LEU A 23 15.05 -15.87 17.73
N THR A 24 16.26 -16.20 18.18
CA THR A 24 17.10 -17.22 17.54
C THR A 24 16.46 -18.60 17.63
N ALA A 25 15.87 -18.94 18.78
CA ALA A 25 15.09 -20.17 18.95
C ALA A 25 13.86 -20.21 18.02
N ALA A 26 13.24 -19.06 17.76
CA ALA A 26 12.18 -18.89 16.78
C ALA A 26 12.66 -18.73 15.31
N ARG A 27 13.95 -19.00 15.04
CA ARG A 27 14.57 -19.01 13.70
C ARG A 27 14.64 -17.64 13.02
N TYR A 28 14.54 -16.55 13.78
CA TYR A 28 14.84 -15.22 13.25
C TYR A 28 16.35 -15.06 13.04
N ASN A 29 16.73 -14.47 11.91
CA ASN A 29 18.11 -14.10 11.64
C ASN A 29 18.40 -12.72 12.26
N LEU A 30 19.28 -12.68 13.25
CA LEU A 30 19.69 -11.46 13.95
C LEU A 30 20.98 -10.85 13.40
N ALA A 31 21.56 -11.45 12.35
CA ALA A 31 22.75 -10.90 11.73
C ALA A 31 22.44 -9.51 11.15
N ASP A 32 23.36 -8.56 11.40
CA ASP A 32 23.29 -7.24 10.79
C ASP A 32 23.24 -7.39 9.27
N VAL A 33 22.21 -6.80 8.67
CA VAL A 33 22.05 -6.77 7.22
C VAL A 33 22.76 -5.53 6.70
N ASP A 34 24.01 -5.71 6.27
CA ASP A 34 24.77 -4.67 5.59
C ASP A 34 24.56 -4.79 4.07
N PRO A 35 23.71 -3.94 3.46
CA PRO A 35 23.48 -4.01 2.03
C PRO A 35 24.71 -3.53 1.26
N SER A 36 25.22 -4.37 0.37
CA SER A 36 26.24 -3.97 -0.59
C SER A 36 25.73 -2.86 -1.52
N TRP A 37 26.64 -2.08 -2.09
CA TRP A 37 26.29 -1.01 -3.04
C TRP A 37 25.42 -1.50 -4.22
N ARG A 38 25.58 -2.76 -4.63
CA ARG A 38 24.76 -3.40 -5.67
C ARG A 38 23.31 -3.62 -5.22
N GLN A 39 23.13 -4.07 -3.97
CA GLN A 39 21.80 -4.23 -3.38
C GLN A 39 21.11 -2.88 -3.21
N ILE A 40 21.83 -1.85 -2.74
CA ILE A 40 21.32 -0.49 -2.65
C ILE A 40 20.90 0.02 -4.04
N ALA A 41 21.76 -0.12 -5.05
CA ALA A 41 21.44 0.28 -6.41
C ALA A 41 20.21 -0.44 -6.96
N THR A 42 20.06 -1.74 -6.66
CA THR A 42 18.89 -2.54 -7.06
C THR A 42 17.62 -2.05 -6.38
N ILE A 43 17.66 -1.77 -5.08
CA ILE A 43 16.52 -1.22 -4.32
C ILE A 43 16.11 0.13 -4.90
N VAL A 44 17.07 1.04 -5.11
CA VAL A 44 16.81 2.37 -5.67
C VAL A 44 16.21 2.25 -7.08
N PHE A 45 16.77 1.40 -7.94
CA PHE A 45 16.24 1.17 -9.27
C PHE A 45 14.81 0.62 -9.23
N ALA A 46 14.54 -0.36 -8.37
CA ALA A 46 13.18 -0.90 -8.19
C ALA A 46 12.20 0.18 -7.72
N LEU A 47 12.58 1.03 -6.76
CA LEU A 47 11.76 2.14 -6.29
C LEU A 47 11.51 3.19 -7.37
N LEU A 48 12.51 3.49 -8.20
CA LEU A 48 12.34 4.40 -9.35
C LEU A 48 11.36 3.83 -10.36
N VAL A 49 11.46 2.55 -10.71
CA VAL A 49 10.51 1.88 -11.61
C VAL A 49 9.10 1.88 -11.02
N LEU A 50 8.94 1.52 -9.74
CA LEU A 50 7.64 1.57 -9.06
C LEU A 50 7.02 2.96 -9.06
N THR A 51 7.83 3.99 -8.75
CA THR A 51 7.35 5.38 -8.71
C THR A 51 7.02 5.90 -10.11
N ALA A 52 7.80 5.52 -11.13
CA ALA A 52 7.51 5.85 -12.52
C ALA A 52 6.20 5.20 -13.02
N LEU A 53 5.99 3.92 -12.70
CA LEU A 53 4.75 3.21 -13.00
C LEU A 53 3.55 3.84 -12.28
N SER A 54 3.72 4.19 -11.00
CA SER A 54 2.70 4.93 -10.24
C SER A 54 2.38 6.26 -10.92
N GLY A 55 3.40 7.06 -11.26
CA GLY A 55 3.26 8.33 -11.98
C GLY A 55 2.53 8.22 -13.32
N ALA A 56 2.79 7.15 -14.07
CA ALA A 56 2.13 6.88 -15.35
C ALA A 56 0.60 6.72 -15.21
N THR A 57 0.10 6.31 -14.03
CA THR A 57 -1.34 6.20 -13.77
C THR A 57 -2.02 7.56 -13.50
N TYR A 58 -1.28 8.55 -13.00
CA TYR A 58 -1.86 9.87 -12.65
C TYR A 58 -2.32 10.67 -13.88
N GLY A 59 -1.60 10.56 -15.00
CA GLY A 59 -1.95 11.26 -16.24
C GLY A 59 -3.34 10.90 -16.78
N PRO A 60 -3.61 9.61 -17.05
CA PRO A 60 -4.92 9.14 -17.49
C PRO A 60 -6.04 9.46 -16.49
N VAL A 61 -5.78 9.29 -15.18
CA VAL A 61 -6.77 9.58 -14.12
C VAL A 61 -7.15 11.07 -14.12
N ALA A 62 -6.17 11.97 -14.24
CA ALA A 62 -6.44 13.41 -14.29
C ALA A 62 -7.25 13.80 -15.54
N ALA A 63 -6.94 13.22 -16.70
CA ALA A 63 -7.69 13.45 -17.93
C ALA A 63 -9.15 13.00 -17.81
N LEU A 64 -9.37 11.75 -17.39
CA LEU A 64 -10.72 11.17 -17.20
C LEU A 64 -11.57 11.99 -16.23
N LEU A 65 -11.02 12.37 -15.07
CA LEU A 65 -11.75 13.18 -14.09
C LEU A 65 -12.10 14.57 -14.64
N SER A 66 -11.24 15.16 -15.47
CA SER A 66 -11.50 16.46 -16.09
C SER A 66 -12.60 16.41 -17.15
N GLU A 67 -12.75 15.28 -17.85
CA GLU A 67 -13.77 15.06 -18.87
C GLU A 67 -15.13 14.70 -18.27
N LEU A 68 -15.15 13.97 -17.15
CA LEU A 68 -16.38 13.52 -16.48
C LEU A 68 -17.13 14.65 -15.76
N PHE A 69 -16.42 15.68 -15.29
CA PHE A 69 -17.02 16.74 -14.48
C PHE A 69 -17.03 18.12 -15.17
N PRO A 70 -18.17 18.83 -15.17
CA PRO A 70 -18.26 20.20 -15.66
C PRO A 70 -17.28 21.14 -14.92
N PRO A 71 -16.71 22.16 -15.59
CA PRO A 71 -15.70 23.05 -15.01
C PRO A 71 -16.12 23.71 -13.69
N ARG A 72 -17.42 24.00 -13.55
CA ARG A 72 -18.02 24.69 -12.39
C ARG A 72 -17.93 23.90 -11.07
N ILE A 73 -17.95 22.57 -11.14
CA ILE A 73 -17.99 21.69 -9.96
C ILE A 73 -16.78 20.75 -9.87
N ARG A 74 -15.86 20.85 -10.83
CA ARG A 74 -14.76 19.90 -11.02
C ARG A 74 -13.94 19.69 -9.74
N TYR A 75 -13.56 20.77 -9.04
CA TYR A 75 -12.78 20.67 -7.80
C TYR A 75 -13.52 19.93 -6.68
N SER A 76 -14.77 20.30 -6.41
CA SER A 76 -15.57 19.65 -5.36
C SER A 76 -15.88 18.19 -5.70
N SER A 77 -16.18 17.90 -6.97
CA SER A 77 -16.45 16.54 -7.44
C SER A 77 -15.21 15.65 -7.48
N MET A 78 -14.01 16.19 -7.74
CA MET A 78 -12.75 15.43 -7.67
C MET A 78 -12.30 15.16 -6.22
N SER A 79 -12.61 16.05 -5.29
CA SER A 79 -12.21 15.94 -3.88
C SER A 79 -12.89 14.75 -3.17
N ILE A 80 -14.14 14.44 -3.49
CA ILE A 80 -14.89 13.34 -2.85
C ILE A 80 -14.25 11.96 -3.13
N PRO A 81 -14.04 11.54 -4.40
CA PRO A 81 -13.31 10.32 -4.70
C PRO A 81 -11.91 10.30 -4.10
N TYR A 82 -11.20 11.45 -4.12
CA TYR A 82 -9.86 11.53 -3.57
C TYR A 82 -9.85 11.27 -2.05
N HIS A 83 -10.73 11.91 -1.27
CA HIS A 83 -10.79 11.70 0.18
C HIS A 83 -11.33 10.34 0.57
N ILE A 84 -12.27 9.77 -0.19
CA ILE A 84 -12.75 8.41 0.07
C ILE A 84 -11.63 7.40 -0.24
N GLY A 85 -11.00 7.53 -1.40
CA GLY A 85 -9.88 6.71 -1.85
C GLY A 85 -8.72 6.72 -0.86
N THR A 86 -8.16 7.91 -0.64
CA THR A 86 -6.98 8.11 0.21
C THR A 86 -7.30 7.95 1.69
N GLY A 87 -8.45 8.46 2.16
CA GLY A 87 -8.83 8.46 3.56
C GLY A 87 -9.24 7.09 4.06
N TYR A 88 -10.22 6.45 3.41
CA TYR A 88 -10.69 5.13 3.87
C TYR A 88 -9.75 4.04 3.40
N PHE A 89 -9.60 3.82 2.09
CA PHE A 89 -8.82 2.67 1.61
C PHE A 89 -7.33 2.83 1.90
N GLY A 90 -6.77 4.03 1.71
CA GLY A 90 -5.38 4.32 2.05
C GLY A 90 -5.12 4.37 3.56
N GLY A 91 -5.99 5.03 4.33
CA GLY A 91 -5.81 5.19 5.78
C GLY A 91 -5.93 3.90 6.58
N PHE A 92 -6.80 2.97 6.16
CA PHE A 92 -6.92 1.66 6.82
C PHE A 92 -5.87 0.63 6.37
N LEU A 93 -5.12 0.91 5.29
CA LEU A 93 -4.10 -0.01 4.76
C LEU A 93 -3.10 -0.45 5.83
N PRO A 94 -2.46 0.43 6.63
CA PRO A 94 -1.47 0.00 7.60
C PRO A 94 -2.09 -0.89 8.69
N VAL A 95 -3.28 -0.54 9.18
CA VAL A 95 -3.95 -1.28 10.25
C VAL A 95 -4.35 -2.68 9.78
N VAL A 96 -4.97 -2.78 8.61
CA VAL A 96 -5.43 -4.07 8.06
C VAL A 96 -4.25 -4.93 7.63
N SER A 97 -3.25 -4.34 6.97
CA SER A 97 -2.02 -5.03 6.57
C SER A 97 -1.28 -5.61 7.78
N GLN A 98 -1.09 -4.80 8.83
CA GLN A 98 -0.46 -5.25 10.06
C GLN A 98 -1.29 -6.33 10.78
N TYR A 99 -2.62 -6.20 10.78
CA TYR A 99 -3.48 -7.24 11.33
C TYR A 99 -3.32 -8.57 10.59
N ILE A 100 -3.29 -8.55 9.24
CA ILE A 100 -3.08 -9.76 8.43
C ILE A 100 -1.72 -10.38 8.74
N ILE A 101 -0.65 -9.58 8.77
CA ILE A 101 0.71 -10.05 9.08
C ILE A 101 0.77 -10.66 10.49
N ALA A 102 0.19 -10.00 11.49
CA ALA A 102 0.17 -10.48 12.87
C ALA A 102 -0.61 -11.79 13.04
N ARG A 103 -1.62 -12.03 12.20
CA ARG A 103 -2.43 -13.26 12.23
C ARG A 103 -1.83 -14.40 11.43
N THR A 104 -1.16 -14.10 10.32
CA THR A 104 -0.60 -15.09 9.39
C THR A 104 0.85 -15.44 9.71
N GLY A 105 1.60 -14.53 10.33
CA GLY A 105 3.04 -14.64 10.53
C GLY A 105 3.88 -14.38 9.27
N ASP A 106 3.24 -14.16 8.11
CA ASP A 106 3.92 -13.86 6.84
C ASP A 106 3.97 -12.35 6.61
N PRO A 107 5.17 -11.73 6.53
CA PRO A 107 5.31 -10.30 6.27
C PRO A 107 4.75 -9.87 4.90
N TYR A 108 4.64 -10.78 3.94
CA TYR A 108 4.11 -10.49 2.61
C TYR A 108 2.59 -10.59 2.53
N ALA A 109 1.94 -11.26 3.49
CA ALA A 109 0.49 -11.46 3.47
C ALA A 109 -0.29 -10.13 3.54
N GLY A 110 0.29 -9.09 4.15
CA GLY A 110 -0.30 -7.75 4.19
C GLY A 110 -0.54 -7.13 2.80
N LEU A 111 0.20 -7.57 1.77
CA LEU A 111 0.03 -7.11 0.38
C LEU A 111 -1.35 -7.46 -0.19
N TRP A 112 -2.01 -8.49 0.32
CA TRP A 112 -3.34 -8.92 -0.16
C TRP A 112 -4.41 -7.84 0.00
N TYR A 113 -4.28 -6.97 1.01
CA TYR A 113 -5.19 -5.83 1.16
C TYR A 113 -5.13 -4.92 -0.08
N THR A 114 -3.92 -4.54 -0.49
CA THR A 114 -3.71 -3.68 -1.66
C THR A 114 -4.19 -4.36 -2.95
N TRP A 115 -3.91 -5.66 -3.11
CA TRP A 115 -4.41 -6.44 -4.25
C TRP A 115 -5.94 -6.46 -4.31
N ALA A 116 -6.62 -6.66 -3.18
CA ALA A 116 -8.07 -6.67 -3.11
C ALA A 116 -8.67 -5.31 -3.48
N VAL A 117 -8.10 -4.21 -2.98
CA VAL A 117 -8.55 -2.84 -3.30
C VAL A 117 -8.34 -2.52 -4.78
N VAL A 118 -7.19 -2.90 -5.35
CA VAL A 118 -6.91 -2.71 -6.79
C VAL A 118 -7.83 -3.57 -7.66
N ALA A 119 -8.08 -4.82 -7.28
CA ALA A 119 -9.02 -5.68 -7.99
C ALA A 119 -10.45 -5.13 -7.94
N MET A 120 -10.90 -4.63 -6.78
CA MET A 120 -12.18 -3.93 -6.65
C MET A 120 -12.23 -2.70 -7.56
N ALA A 121 -11.18 -1.86 -7.56
CA ALA A 121 -11.11 -0.69 -8.44
C ALA A 121 -11.19 -1.09 -9.92
N LEU A 122 -10.47 -2.14 -10.33
CA LEU A 122 -10.52 -2.67 -11.69
C LEU A 122 -11.94 -3.11 -12.07
N VAL A 123 -12.61 -3.89 -11.21
CA VAL A 123 -13.99 -4.33 -11.42
C VAL A 123 -14.92 -3.11 -11.58
N VAL A 124 -14.82 -2.13 -10.69
CA VAL A 124 -15.62 -0.90 -10.77
C VAL A 124 -15.33 -0.15 -12.07
N THR A 125 -14.07 0.01 -12.45
CA THR A 125 -13.70 0.70 -13.69
C THR A 125 -14.25 -0.01 -14.93
N LEU A 126 -14.18 -1.35 -14.98
CA LEU A 126 -14.66 -2.12 -16.15
C LEU A 126 -16.19 -2.05 -16.33
N PHE A 127 -16.96 -2.01 -15.25
CA PHE A 127 -18.43 -2.06 -15.33
C PHE A 127 -19.12 -0.70 -15.19
N MET A 128 -18.52 0.25 -14.48
CA MET A 128 -19.16 1.51 -14.09
C MET A 128 -18.58 2.74 -14.79
N LEU A 129 -17.37 2.68 -15.34
CA LEU A 129 -16.78 3.84 -16.00
C LEU A 129 -17.30 3.96 -17.44
N PRO A 130 -18.02 5.04 -17.79
CA PRO A 130 -18.47 5.26 -19.16
C PRO A 130 -17.28 5.65 -20.05
N GLU A 131 -17.28 5.19 -21.30
CA GLU A 131 -16.31 5.63 -22.30
C GLU A 131 -16.45 7.15 -22.54
N THR A 132 -15.36 7.89 -22.37
CA THR A 132 -15.32 9.35 -22.55
C THR A 132 -14.59 9.78 -23.81
N ALA A 133 -13.83 8.89 -24.46
CA ALA A 133 -13.11 9.21 -25.69
C ALA A 133 -14.07 9.67 -26.80
N GLY A 134 -13.87 10.91 -27.26
CA GLY A 134 -14.63 11.50 -28.37
C GLY A 134 -15.96 12.16 -27.99
N ARG A 135 -16.31 12.24 -26.71
CA ARG A 135 -17.54 12.92 -26.28
C ARG A 135 -17.35 14.44 -26.33
N LYS A 136 -18.14 15.15 -27.17
CA LYS A 136 -18.13 16.62 -27.18
C LYS A 136 -18.47 17.13 -25.78
N MET A 137 -17.53 17.84 -25.15
CA MET A 137 -17.80 18.56 -23.91
C MET A 137 -18.95 19.52 -24.20
N LYS A 138 -20.04 19.42 -23.43
CA LYS A 138 -21.13 20.40 -23.51
C LYS A 138 -20.55 21.73 -23.04
N SER A 139 -20.13 22.58 -23.97
CA SER A 139 -19.83 23.98 -23.69
C SER A 139 -21.11 24.58 -23.13
N ALA A 140 -20.98 25.26 -22.00
CA ALA A 140 -22.05 26.06 -21.45
C ALA A 140 -22.38 27.22 -22.40
#